data_AF-W4RMV7-F1
#
_entry.id   AF-W4RMV7-F1
#
_cell.length_a   1.000
_cell.length_b   1.000
_cell.length_c   1.000
_cell.angle_alpha   90.00
_cell.angle_beta   90.00
_cell.angle_gamma   90.00
#
_symmetry.space_group_name_H-M   'P 1'
#
loop_
_entity.id
_entity.type
_entity.pdbx_description
1 polymer ?
#
loop_
_entity_poly.entity_id
_entity_poly.type
_entity_poly.pdbx_seq_one_letter_code
_entity_poly.pdbx_strand_id
1 'polypeptide(L)'
;MKITSVQHIELHGFNNLTKSLSFNMYDICYTKTKEEREAYLDYIDEQYNADRLTKILTHVSDIIGAHVLNVAKQDYVPQGASVTILVSEGPVVEVPDEVYDESPGPLPDNVVLQLDKSHITVHTYPEFHPDEGISTFRADIDVSTCGEISPLKALNYLIHSFETDVMTIDYKVRGFTRDKDGNKLFIDHDISSIQNYIPENVKDQFDMVDINVYQKIFSIQSAS
;
A
#
# COMPACT_ATOMS: atom_id res chain seq x y z
N MET A 1 -18.80 12.84 -15.64
CA MET A 1 -19.37 13.47 -14.42
C MET A 1 -18.33 14.43 -13.86
N LYS A 2 -18.69 15.69 -13.58
CA LYS A 2 -17.76 16.64 -12.93
C LYS A 2 -17.59 16.22 -11.48
N ILE A 3 -16.38 15.84 -11.09
CA ILE A 3 -16.01 15.54 -9.70
C ILE A 3 -16.15 16.85 -8.92
N THR A 4 -17.23 17.00 -8.17
CA THR A 4 -17.43 18.13 -7.25
C THR A 4 -16.44 18.03 -6.10
N SER A 5 -15.96 19.18 -5.65
CA SER A 5 -15.04 19.36 -4.52
C SER A 5 -15.38 18.43 -3.37
N VAL A 6 -14.40 17.61 -2.95
CA VAL A 6 -14.45 16.79 -1.74
C VAL A 6 -14.97 17.67 -0.60
N GLN A 7 -16.14 17.34 -0.05
CA GLN A 7 -16.64 18.03 1.14
C GLN A 7 -15.67 17.70 2.29
N HIS A 8 -14.79 18.64 2.62
CA HIS A 8 -13.93 18.52 3.78
C HIS A 8 -14.80 18.58 5.04
N ILE A 9 -14.76 17.52 5.83
CA ILE A 9 -15.43 17.47 7.13
C ILE A 9 -14.56 18.21 8.14
N GLU A 10 -15.16 19.16 8.86
CA GLU A 10 -14.48 19.89 9.93
C GLU A 10 -14.49 19.04 11.22
N LEU A 11 -13.31 18.60 11.65
CA LEU A 11 -13.14 17.64 12.74
C LEU A 11 -12.94 18.30 14.11
N HIS A 12 -13.39 17.63 15.16
CA HIS A 12 -13.04 17.94 16.54
C HIS A 12 -11.74 17.24 16.92
N GLY A 13 -10.62 17.95 16.79
CA GLY A 13 -9.29 17.44 17.13
C GLY A 13 -8.64 16.59 16.02
N PHE A 14 -7.81 15.61 16.40
CA PHE A 14 -7.05 14.77 15.45
C PHE A 14 -7.92 13.68 14.81
N ASN A 15 -7.67 13.39 13.53
CA ASN A 15 -8.36 12.33 12.79
C ASN A 15 -7.77 10.95 13.13
N ASN A 16 -8.46 10.19 13.99
CA ASN A 16 -8.04 8.85 14.40
C ASN A 16 -8.44 7.73 13.42
N LEU A 17 -8.79 8.07 12.18
CA LEU A 17 -9.05 7.06 11.15
C LEU A 17 -7.72 6.56 10.57
N THR A 18 -7.59 5.24 10.49
CA THR A 18 -6.55 4.59 9.70
C THR A 18 -7.18 4.08 8.41
N LYS A 19 -6.55 4.37 7.28
CA LYS A 19 -6.97 3.92 5.95
C LYS A 19 -5.90 3.01 5.40
N SER A 20 -6.26 1.79 5.01
CA SER A 20 -5.34 0.82 4.44
C SER A 20 -5.84 0.38 3.07
N LEU A 21 -4.94 0.37 2.09
CA LEU A 21 -5.13 -0.20 0.77
C LEU A 21 -4.17 -1.37 0.62
N SER A 22 -4.70 -2.59 0.61
CA SER A 22 -3.93 -3.80 0.33
C SER A 22 -4.17 -4.19 -1.13
N PHE A 23 -3.11 -4.39 -1.88
CA PHE A 23 -3.12 -4.67 -3.31
C PHE A 23 -2.26 -5.91 -3.56
N ASN A 24 -2.90 -7.00 -3.99
CA ASN A 24 -2.23 -8.26 -4.32
C ASN A 24 -2.39 -8.48 -5.81
N MET A 25 -1.29 -8.73 -6.51
CA MET A 25 -1.29 -8.98 -7.95
C MET A 25 -0.61 -10.30 -8.27
N TYR A 26 -1.05 -10.93 -9.34
CA TYR A 26 -0.53 -12.18 -9.86
C TYR A 26 -0.28 -12.04 -11.36
N ASP A 27 0.92 -12.41 -11.78
CA ASP A 27 1.31 -12.59 -13.18
C ASP A 27 1.56 -14.08 -13.43
N ILE A 28 1.00 -14.61 -14.52
CA ILE A 28 0.99 -16.03 -14.84
C ILE A 28 1.56 -16.22 -16.24
N CYS A 29 2.73 -16.84 -16.32
CA CYS A 29 3.44 -17.06 -17.57
C CYS A 29 3.62 -18.56 -17.86
N TYR A 30 3.41 -18.95 -19.11
CA TYR A 30 3.63 -20.32 -19.54
C TYR A 30 5.08 -20.52 -20.03
N THR A 31 5.86 -21.29 -19.27
CA THR A 31 7.30 -21.50 -19.43
C THR A 31 7.58 -23.01 -19.50
N LYS A 32 7.43 -23.61 -20.69
CA LYS A 32 7.62 -25.06 -20.84
C LYS A 32 9.09 -25.46 -20.80
N THR A 33 9.95 -24.66 -21.42
CA THR A 33 11.38 -24.98 -21.51
C THR A 33 12.14 -24.36 -20.35
N LYS A 34 13.34 -24.91 -20.09
CA LYS A 34 14.22 -24.36 -19.07
C LYS A 34 14.65 -22.93 -19.42
N GLU A 35 14.90 -22.66 -20.70
CA GLU A 35 15.30 -21.36 -21.21
C GLU A 35 14.19 -20.31 -21.05
N GLU A 36 12.93 -20.68 -21.31
CA GLU A 36 11.77 -19.81 -21.10
C GLU A 36 11.60 -19.47 -19.62
N ARG A 37 11.80 -20.46 -18.74
CA ARG A 37 11.76 -20.25 -17.29
C ARG A 37 12.86 -19.31 -16.83
N GLU A 38 14.11 -19.53 -17.25
CA GLU A 38 15.23 -18.66 -16.88
C GLU A 38 15.00 -17.23 -17.36
N ALA A 39 14.54 -17.05 -18.61
CA ALA A 39 14.20 -15.74 -19.15
C ALA A 39 13.08 -15.03 -18.37
N TYR A 40 12.05 -15.77 -17.92
CA TYR A 40 10.99 -15.21 -17.07
C TYR A 40 11.53 -14.75 -15.71
N LEU A 41 12.39 -15.56 -15.08
CA LEU A 41 12.99 -15.18 -13.80
C LEU A 41 13.90 -13.96 -13.93
N ASP A 42 14.71 -13.89 -15.00
CA ASP A 42 15.55 -12.73 -15.29
C ASP A 42 14.70 -11.46 -15.51
N TYR A 43 13.55 -11.58 -16.20
CA TYR A 43 12.59 -10.49 -16.33
C TYR A 43 12.06 -10.04 -14.98
N ILE A 44 11.65 -10.96 -14.10
CA ILE A 44 11.14 -10.63 -12.76
C ILE A 44 12.21 -9.94 -11.91
N ASP A 45 13.45 -10.43 -11.92
CA ASP A 45 14.56 -9.81 -11.19
C ASP A 45 14.88 -8.41 -11.71
N GLU A 46 14.76 -8.16 -13.02
CA GLU A 46 14.93 -6.82 -13.59
C GLU A 46 13.76 -5.87 -13.25
N GLN A 47 12.52 -6.35 -13.37
CA GLN A 47 11.33 -5.52 -13.18
C GLN A 47 11.01 -5.26 -11.71
N TYR A 48 11.32 -6.20 -10.82
CA TYR A 48 10.83 -6.23 -9.45
C TYR A 48 11.93 -6.44 -8.39
N ASN A 49 13.18 -6.02 -8.70
CA ASN A 49 14.22 -5.86 -7.67
C ASN A 49 13.88 -4.75 -6.66
N ALA A 50 14.53 -4.81 -5.51
CA ALA A 50 14.38 -3.89 -4.40
C ALA A 50 14.59 -2.42 -4.79
N ASP A 51 15.51 -2.11 -5.70
CA ASP A 51 15.77 -0.74 -6.15
C ASP A 51 14.60 -0.14 -6.93
N ARG A 52 14.04 -0.90 -7.88
CA ARG A 52 12.90 -0.45 -8.67
C ARG A 52 11.63 -0.40 -7.82
N LEU A 53 11.40 -1.40 -6.98
CA LEU A 53 10.30 -1.40 -6.01
C LEU A 53 10.38 -0.21 -5.06
N THR A 54 11.58 0.15 -4.59
CA THR A 54 11.78 1.35 -3.77
C THR A 54 11.32 2.61 -4.50
N LYS A 55 11.68 2.77 -5.78
CA LYS A 55 11.24 3.93 -6.59
C LYS A 55 9.72 3.97 -6.74
N ILE A 56 9.09 2.82 -6.97
CA ILE A 56 7.63 2.72 -7.06
C ILE A 56 6.99 3.18 -5.75
N LEU A 57 7.43 2.64 -4.61
CA LEU A 57 6.85 2.98 -3.31
C LEU A 57 7.15 4.42 -2.87
N THR A 58 8.32 4.98 -3.21
CA THR A 58 8.61 6.39 -3.00
C THR A 58 7.66 7.28 -3.80
N HIS A 59 7.41 6.96 -5.07
CA HIS A 59 6.43 7.70 -5.85
C HIS A 59 5.00 7.57 -5.29
N VAL A 60 4.64 6.39 -4.75
CA VAL A 60 3.38 6.24 -3.99
C VAL A 60 3.33 7.22 -2.81
N SER A 61 4.42 7.34 -2.03
CA SER A 61 4.49 8.28 -0.91
C SER A 61 4.31 9.75 -1.37
N ASP A 62 4.89 10.13 -2.51
CA ASP A 62 4.71 11.46 -3.09
C ASP A 62 3.26 11.72 -3.53
N ILE A 63 2.62 10.73 -4.18
CA ILE A 63 1.22 10.83 -4.67
C ILE A 63 0.24 11.03 -3.51
N ILE A 64 0.44 10.30 -2.42
CA ILE A 64 -0.43 10.41 -1.24
C ILE A 64 -0.09 11.66 -0.39
N GLY A 65 1.08 12.25 -0.61
CA GLY A 65 1.58 13.43 0.12
C GLY A 65 2.15 13.09 1.49
N ALA A 66 2.75 11.91 1.65
CA ALA A 66 3.37 11.47 2.90
C ALA A 66 4.89 11.65 2.86
N HIS A 67 5.48 11.95 4.02
CA HIS A 67 6.92 12.14 4.16
C HIS A 67 7.61 10.82 4.49
N VAL A 68 8.64 10.46 3.71
CA VAL A 68 9.46 9.28 3.96
C VAL A 68 10.35 9.50 5.18
N LEU A 69 10.21 8.64 6.19
CA LEU A 69 11.02 8.63 7.41
C LEU A 69 12.18 7.65 7.31
N ASN A 70 11.92 6.48 6.74
CA ASN A 70 12.89 5.40 6.63
C ASN A 70 12.54 4.50 5.45
N VAL A 71 13.56 3.93 4.81
CA VAL A 71 13.43 2.91 3.78
C VAL A 71 14.29 1.71 4.18
N ALA A 72 13.67 0.55 4.28
CA ALA A 72 14.33 -0.73 4.43
C ALA A 72 14.01 -1.59 3.20
N LYS A 73 15.01 -2.27 2.65
CA LYS A 73 14.82 -3.11 1.45
C LYS A 73 15.76 -4.30 1.45
N GLN A 74 15.36 -5.37 0.76
CA GLN A 74 16.12 -6.60 0.64
C GLN A 74 15.79 -7.30 -0.68
N ASP A 75 16.82 -7.75 -1.40
CA ASP A 75 16.72 -8.75 -2.45
C ASP A 75 17.05 -10.13 -1.86
N TYR A 76 16.27 -11.15 -2.22
CA TYR A 76 16.40 -12.51 -1.69
C TYR A 76 17.08 -13.44 -2.68
N VAL A 77 17.67 -14.52 -2.14
CA VAL A 77 18.23 -15.63 -2.91
C VAL A 77 17.36 -16.87 -2.65
N PRO A 78 16.89 -17.59 -3.68
CA PRO A 78 17.26 -17.45 -5.08
C PRO A 78 16.67 -16.24 -5.82
N GLN A 79 15.52 -15.71 -5.40
CA GLN A 79 14.81 -14.64 -6.12
C GLN A 79 13.74 -13.96 -5.23
N GLY A 80 13.28 -12.80 -5.67
CA GLY A 80 12.28 -11.98 -5.00
C GLY A 80 12.89 -10.84 -4.18
N ALA A 81 12.04 -9.91 -3.75
CA ALA A 81 12.45 -8.71 -3.06
C ALA A 81 11.39 -8.24 -2.07
N SER A 82 11.79 -7.42 -1.10
CA SER A 82 10.88 -6.71 -0.23
C SER A 82 11.36 -5.31 0.06
N VAL A 83 10.42 -4.38 0.15
CA VAL A 83 10.68 -2.99 0.53
C VAL A 83 9.64 -2.54 1.54
N THR A 84 10.09 -1.84 2.56
CA THR A 84 9.26 -1.18 3.57
C THR A 84 9.67 0.28 3.64
N ILE A 85 8.70 1.19 3.45
CA ILE A 85 8.85 2.62 3.63
C ILE A 85 7.99 3.06 4.80
N LEU A 86 8.62 3.62 5.82
CA LEU A 86 7.93 4.27 6.93
C LEU A 86 7.58 5.70 6.53
N VAL A 87 6.33 6.11 6.70
CA VAL A 87 5.87 7.44 6.28
C VAL A 87 5.12 8.19 7.39
N SER A 88 5.10 9.52 7.31
CA SER A 88 4.30 10.40 8.18
C SER A 88 3.41 11.36 7.40
N GLU A 89 2.30 11.78 8.02
CA GLU A 89 1.36 12.76 7.45
C GLU A 89 1.91 14.20 7.45
N GLY A 90 2.72 14.55 8.45
CA GLY A 90 3.34 15.87 8.57
C GLY A 90 4.87 15.81 8.57
N PRO A 91 5.53 16.97 8.40
CA PRO A 91 6.98 17.06 8.51
C PRO A 91 7.42 16.61 9.91
N VAL A 92 8.56 15.91 9.97
CA VAL A 92 9.17 15.53 11.24
C VAL A 92 9.53 16.82 11.96
N VAL A 93 8.89 17.07 13.11
CA VAL A 93 9.37 18.09 14.03
C VAL A 93 10.67 17.51 14.60
N GLU A 94 11.80 17.91 14.05
CA GLU A 94 13.09 17.70 14.71
C GLU A 94 12.97 18.31 16.09
N VAL A 95 13.08 17.47 17.13
CA VAL A 95 13.22 17.97 18.50
C VAL A 95 14.48 18.84 18.48
N PRO A 96 14.41 20.12 18.88
CA PRO A 96 15.60 20.97 18.90
C PRO A 96 16.73 20.26 19.64
N ASP A 97 17.96 20.37 19.13
CA ASP A 97 19.21 19.95 19.79
C ASP A 97 19.51 20.77 21.08
N GLU A 98 18.48 21.21 21.82
CA GLU A 98 18.66 21.79 23.13
C GLU A 98 18.81 20.66 24.16
N VAL A 99 20.02 20.11 24.15
CA VAL A 99 20.55 19.31 25.25
C VAL A 99 20.63 20.23 26.47
N TYR A 100 19.58 20.24 27.29
CA TYR A 100 19.73 20.66 28.68
C TYR A 100 20.54 19.56 29.40
N ASP A 101 21.60 20.02 30.05
CA ASP A 101 22.64 19.24 30.74
C ASP A 101 22.08 18.09 31.60
N GLU A 102 22.80 16.96 31.60
CA GLU A 102 22.61 15.76 32.44
C GLU A 102 21.41 14.81 32.13
N SER A 103 21.34 14.27 30.92
CA SER A 103 20.60 13.03 30.63
C SER A 103 21.47 12.08 29.78
N PRO A 104 21.35 10.75 29.92
CA PRO A 104 22.25 9.81 29.24
C PRO A 104 22.17 10.04 27.73
N GLY A 105 23.35 10.08 27.09
CA GLY A 105 23.59 10.58 25.73
C GLY A 105 22.74 9.99 24.59
N PRO A 106 22.96 10.47 23.35
CA PRO A 106 21.97 10.39 22.28
C PRO A 106 21.64 8.94 21.93
N LEU A 107 20.38 8.65 21.65
CA LEU A 107 20.00 7.44 20.92
C LEU A 107 20.42 7.64 19.45
N PRO A 108 21.38 6.87 18.90
CA PRO A 108 21.69 6.94 17.48
C PRO A 108 20.64 6.18 16.66
N ASP A 109 20.22 6.79 15.56
CA ASP A 109 19.79 6.17 14.28
C ASP A 109 18.76 5.04 14.30
N ASN A 110 17.93 4.98 15.32
CA ASN A 110 16.69 4.22 15.24
C ASN A 110 15.57 5.16 15.63
N VAL A 111 14.97 5.78 14.62
CA VAL A 111 13.55 6.13 14.70
C VAL A 111 12.89 4.90 15.31
N VAL A 112 12.51 5.01 16.58
CA VAL A 112 11.80 3.94 17.27
C VAL A 112 10.65 3.60 16.34
N LEU A 113 10.70 2.39 15.75
CA LEU A 113 9.70 1.84 14.83
C LEU A 113 8.42 1.66 15.62
N GLN A 114 7.76 2.77 15.95
CA GLN A 114 6.42 2.74 16.44
C GLN A 114 5.58 2.30 15.26
N LEU A 115 5.05 1.07 15.34
CA LEU A 115 4.06 0.52 14.41
C LEU A 115 2.74 1.33 14.40
N ASP A 116 2.68 2.43 15.16
CA ASP A 116 1.63 3.44 15.08
C ASP A 116 1.77 4.36 13.86
N LYS A 117 2.93 4.32 13.16
CA LYS A 117 3.19 5.12 11.97
C LYS A 117 2.67 4.43 10.72
N SER A 118 2.25 5.27 9.78
CA SER A 118 1.87 4.89 8.43
C SER A 118 3.06 4.23 7.72
N HIS A 119 2.77 3.29 6.81
CA HIS A 119 3.80 2.55 6.08
C HIS A 119 3.31 2.19 4.68
N ILE A 120 4.29 1.91 3.82
CA ILE A 120 4.09 1.38 2.49
C ILE A 120 5.02 0.19 2.35
N THR A 121 4.50 -1.00 2.06
CA THR A 121 5.30 -2.22 1.90
C THR A 121 5.03 -2.90 0.58
N VAL A 122 6.02 -3.63 0.09
CA VAL A 122 5.87 -4.60 -1.00
C VAL A 122 6.67 -5.85 -0.70
N HIS A 123 6.09 -7.01 -0.99
CA HIS A 123 6.73 -8.31 -0.93
C HIS A 123 6.47 -9.06 -2.24
N THR A 124 7.52 -9.61 -2.84
CA THR A 124 7.39 -10.36 -4.09
C THR A 124 7.73 -11.83 -3.92
N TYR A 125 7.01 -12.68 -4.65
CA TYR A 125 7.08 -14.14 -4.56
C TYR A 125 7.06 -14.75 -5.97
N PRO A 126 8.23 -14.88 -6.62
CA PRO A 126 8.35 -15.62 -7.87
C PRO A 126 8.34 -17.13 -7.61
N GLU A 127 7.52 -17.88 -8.34
CA GLU A 127 7.30 -19.33 -8.19
C GLU A 127 7.27 -20.01 -9.57
N PHE A 128 7.61 -21.30 -9.60
CA PHE A 128 7.50 -22.13 -10.80
C PHE A 128 7.03 -23.53 -10.45
N HIS A 129 5.92 -23.93 -11.08
CA HIS A 129 5.36 -25.26 -10.90
C HIS A 129 6.17 -26.29 -11.71
N PRO A 130 6.79 -27.30 -11.07
CA PRO A 130 7.72 -28.21 -11.74
C PRO A 130 7.08 -29.07 -12.83
N ASP A 131 5.79 -29.39 -12.72
CA ASP A 131 5.11 -30.36 -13.60
C ASP A 131 4.19 -29.72 -14.64
N GLU A 132 3.81 -28.45 -14.45
CA GLU A 132 2.78 -27.80 -15.27
C GLU A 132 3.36 -26.83 -16.30
N GLY A 133 4.65 -26.49 -16.19
CA GLY A 133 5.30 -25.51 -17.07
C GLY A 133 4.72 -24.11 -16.89
N ILE A 134 4.25 -23.79 -15.68
CA ILE A 134 3.66 -22.50 -15.32
C ILE A 134 4.61 -21.83 -14.34
N SER A 135 5.04 -20.61 -14.67
CA SER A 135 5.65 -19.70 -13.72
C SER A 135 4.59 -18.73 -13.21
N THR A 136 4.63 -18.43 -11.92
CA THR A 136 3.78 -17.40 -11.33
C THR A 136 4.62 -16.38 -10.59
N PHE A 137 4.18 -15.13 -10.62
CA PHE A 137 4.76 -14.07 -9.82
C PHE A 137 3.65 -13.40 -9.04
N ARG A 138 3.84 -13.29 -7.71
CA ARG A 138 2.93 -12.55 -6.84
C ARG A 138 3.64 -11.34 -6.26
N ALA A 139 2.99 -10.18 -6.24
CA ALA A 139 3.41 -9.05 -5.43
C ALA A 139 2.29 -8.60 -4.49
N ASP A 140 2.62 -8.50 -3.20
CA ASP A 140 1.73 -8.08 -2.13
C ASP A 140 2.16 -6.69 -1.68
N ILE A 141 1.31 -5.67 -1.91
CA ILE A 141 1.54 -4.28 -1.53
C ILE A 141 0.55 -3.87 -0.45
N ASP A 142 1.02 -3.20 0.61
CA ASP A 142 0.16 -2.57 1.61
C ASP A 142 0.50 -1.08 1.73
N VAL A 143 -0.52 -0.22 1.62
CA VAL A 143 -0.41 1.22 1.81
C VAL A 143 -1.31 1.61 2.97
N SER A 144 -0.71 1.85 4.14
CA SER A 144 -1.40 2.16 5.38
C SER A 144 -1.13 3.60 5.79
N THR A 145 -2.17 4.41 5.89
CA THR A 145 -2.10 5.84 6.19
C THR A 145 -2.96 6.20 7.40
N CYS A 146 -2.56 7.25 8.11
CA CYS A 146 -3.31 7.85 9.20
C CYS A 146 -3.86 9.22 8.77
N GLY A 147 -4.87 9.69 9.49
CA GLY A 147 -5.38 11.04 9.35
C GLY A 147 -6.15 11.26 8.04
N GLU A 148 -5.90 12.39 7.38
CA GLU A 148 -6.64 12.78 6.17
C GLU A 148 -6.06 12.19 4.88
N ILE A 149 -4.86 11.61 4.93
CA ILE A 149 -4.22 11.00 3.77
C ILE A 149 -5.01 9.78 3.31
N SER A 150 -5.46 9.80 2.06
CA SER A 150 -6.16 8.67 1.44
C SER A 150 -5.19 7.86 0.55
N PRO A 151 -5.02 6.55 0.81
CA PRO A 151 -4.17 5.70 -0.03
C PRO A 151 -4.78 5.45 -1.41
N LEU A 152 -6.09 5.68 -1.58
CA LEU A 152 -6.80 5.56 -2.86
C LEU A 152 -6.24 6.50 -3.94
N LYS A 153 -5.56 7.60 -3.55
CA LYS A 153 -4.89 8.49 -4.50
C LYS A 153 -3.82 7.76 -5.33
N ALA A 154 -3.18 6.75 -4.76
CA ALA A 154 -2.14 5.97 -5.43
C ALA A 154 -2.65 4.74 -6.19
N LEU A 155 -3.94 4.39 -6.04
CA LEU A 155 -4.51 3.16 -6.61
C LEU A 155 -4.27 3.05 -8.13
N ASN A 156 -4.57 4.12 -8.87
CA ASN A 156 -4.37 4.11 -10.32
C ASN A 156 -2.90 3.95 -10.70
N TYR A 157 -1.99 4.58 -9.95
CA TYR A 157 -0.55 4.44 -10.20
C TYR A 157 -0.07 3.01 -9.91
N LEU A 158 -0.53 2.40 -8.82
CA LEU A 158 -0.20 1.02 -8.48
C LEU A 158 -0.66 0.06 -9.57
N ILE A 159 -1.90 0.17 -10.04
CA ILE A 159 -2.42 -0.70 -11.11
C ILE A 159 -1.54 -0.63 -12.38
N HIS A 160 -1.02 0.55 -12.73
CA HIS A 160 -0.17 0.70 -13.92
C HIS A 160 1.32 0.41 -13.67
N SER A 161 1.76 0.32 -12.41
CA SER A 161 3.16 0.05 -12.05
C SER A 161 3.49 -1.45 -12.11
N PHE A 162 2.47 -2.29 -12.20
CA PHE A 162 2.54 -3.73 -12.08
C PHE A 162 1.75 -4.36 -13.23
N GLU A 163 2.42 -5.12 -14.12
CA GLU A 163 1.77 -5.89 -15.18
C GLU A 163 1.21 -7.18 -14.57
N THR A 164 -0.09 -7.42 -14.69
CA THR A 164 -0.76 -8.51 -13.95
C THR A 164 -1.99 -9.04 -14.67
N ASP A 165 -2.23 -10.34 -14.52
CA ASP A 165 -3.42 -11.04 -14.99
C ASP A 165 -4.56 -11.01 -13.96
N VAL A 166 -4.23 -11.04 -12.66
CA VAL A 166 -5.21 -11.11 -11.58
C VAL A 166 -4.84 -10.16 -10.45
N MET A 167 -5.80 -9.32 -10.04
CA MET A 167 -5.64 -8.40 -8.91
C MET A 167 -6.72 -8.61 -7.85
N THR A 168 -6.31 -8.55 -6.59
CA THR A 168 -7.21 -8.44 -5.44
C THR A 168 -6.89 -7.17 -4.67
N ILE A 169 -7.87 -6.29 -4.54
CA ILE A 169 -7.69 -4.96 -3.96
C ILE A 169 -8.68 -4.78 -2.81
N ASP A 170 -8.15 -4.57 -1.61
CA ASP A 170 -8.92 -4.34 -0.40
C ASP A 170 -8.69 -2.92 0.12
N TYR A 171 -9.76 -2.16 0.30
CA TYR A 171 -9.72 -0.88 0.99
C TYR A 171 -10.46 -0.96 2.32
N LYS A 172 -9.78 -0.58 3.41
CA LYS A 172 -10.29 -0.70 4.78
C LYS A 172 -10.09 0.61 5.53
N VAL A 173 -11.16 1.10 6.17
CA VAL A 173 -11.10 2.22 7.11
C VAL A 173 -11.35 1.68 8.51
N ARG A 174 -10.46 2.00 9.46
CA ARG A 174 -10.53 1.57 10.86
C ARG A 174 -10.51 2.78 11.79
N GLY A 175 -11.09 2.62 12.98
CA GLY A 175 -11.17 3.68 13.98
C GLY A 175 -12.41 4.56 13.83
N PHE A 176 -12.42 5.68 14.54
CA PHE A 176 -13.45 6.71 14.41
C PHE A 176 -12.88 8.08 14.75
N THR A 177 -13.41 9.12 14.12
CA THR A 177 -13.17 10.52 14.48
C THR A 177 -14.48 11.17 14.95
N ARG A 178 -14.45 12.46 15.29
CA ARG A 178 -15.66 13.24 15.63
C ARG A 178 -15.74 14.51 14.81
N ASP A 179 -16.94 14.87 14.39
CA ASP A 179 -17.21 16.21 13.86
C ASP A 179 -17.20 17.26 14.98
N LYS A 180 -17.28 18.55 14.61
CA LYS A 180 -17.35 19.67 15.56
C LYS A 180 -18.53 19.62 16.54
N ASP A 181 -19.60 18.92 16.17
CA ASP A 181 -20.79 18.74 17.00
C ASP A 181 -20.66 17.53 17.94
N GLY A 182 -19.56 16.77 17.84
CA GLY A 182 -19.22 15.63 18.66
C GLY A 182 -19.75 14.29 18.15
N ASN A 183 -20.39 14.23 16.97
CA ASN A 183 -20.89 12.98 16.40
C ASN A 183 -19.73 12.11 15.92
N LYS A 184 -19.84 10.78 16.12
CA LYS A 184 -18.81 9.84 15.67
C LYS A 184 -18.90 9.60 14.16
N LEU A 185 -17.76 9.68 13.50
CA LEU A 185 -17.60 9.39 12.08
C LEU A 185 -16.63 8.20 11.92
N PHE A 186 -17.06 7.19 11.16
CA PHE A 186 -16.27 5.98 10.86
C PHE A 186 -15.66 6.01 9.45
N ILE A 187 -16.06 6.99 8.65
CA ILE A 187 -15.54 7.29 7.33
C ILE A 187 -15.63 8.80 7.13
N ASP A 188 -14.62 9.39 6.51
CA ASP A 188 -14.48 10.83 6.32
C ASP A 188 -14.60 11.28 4.86
N HIS A 189 -14.98 10.37 3.97
CA HIS A 189 -15.20 10.60 2.56
C HIS A 189 -16.35 9.73 2.06
N ASP A 190 -16.98 10.14 0.96
CA ASP A 190 -18.02 9.37 0.31
C ASP A 190 -17.39 8.29 -0.58
N ILE A 191 -17.63 7.03 -0.23
CA ILE A 191 -17.22 5.87 -1.04
C ILE A 191 -18.28 4.79 -0.91
N SER A 192 -18.82 4.39 -2.06
CA SER A 192 -19.70 3.24 -2.19
C SER A 192 -19.00 2.03 -2.82
N SER A 193 -17.86 2.27 -3.48
CA SER A 193 -17.10 1.27 -4.23
C SER A 193 -15.69 1.78 -4.52
N ILE A 194 -14.69 0.90 -4.38
CA ILE A 194 -13.32 1.20 -4.81
C ILE A 194 -13.21 1.36 -6.33
N GLN A 195 -14.11 0.75 -7.10
CA GLN A 195 -14.15 0.85 -8.56
C GLN A 195 -14.36 2.29 -9.03
N ASN A 196 -14.96 3.16 -8.21
CA ASN A 196 -15.12 4.58 -8.52
C ASN A 196 -13.78 5.31 -8.65
N TYR A 197 -12.69 4.74 -8.12
CA TYR A 197 -11.33 5.28 -8.18
C TYR A 197 -10.49 4.66 -9.29
N ILE A 198 -11.05 3.73 -10.07
CA ILE A 198 -10.39 3.05 -11.19
C ILE A 198 -10.87 3.68 -12.50
N PRO A 199 -9.97 4.12 -13.41
CA PRO A 199 -10.35 4.65 -14.71
C PRO A 199 -11.05 3.61 -15.59
N GLU A 200 -11.96 4.06 -16.45
CA GLU A 200 -12.77 3.17 -17.28
C GLU A 200 -11.95 2.29 -18.22
N ASN A 201 -10.87 2.84 -18.80
CA ASN A 201 -9.96 2.08 -19.66
C ASN A 201 -9.26 0.92 -18.95
N VAL A 202 -9.11 0.99 -17.61
CA VAL A 202 -8.58 -0.12 -16.81
C VAL A 202 -9.68 -1.14 -16.54
N LYS A 203 -10.89 -0.68 -16.20
CA LYS A 203 -12.02 -1.60 -15.97
C LYS A 203 -12.33 -2.44 -17.21
N ASP A 204 -12.23 -1.85 -18.40
CA ASP A 204 -12.46 -2.55 -19.67
C ASP A 204 -11.45 -3.69 -19.93
N GLN A 205 -10.35 -3.77 -19.18
CA GLN A 205 -9.32 -4.82 -19.31
C GLN A 205 -9.55 -6.01 -18.38
N PHE A 206 -10.43 -5.89 -17.37
CA PHE A 206 -10.61 -6.91 -16.34
C PHE A 206 -12.08 -7.23 -16.11
N ASP A 207 -12.38 -8.51 -15.86
CA ASP A 207 -13.67 -8.91 -15.32
C ASP A 207 -13.68 -8.63 -13.80
N MET A 208 -14.44 -7.60 -13.39
CA MET A 208 -14.42 -7.09 -12.02
C MET A 208 -15.60 -7.58 -11.18
N VAL A 209 -15.31 -7.96 -9.94
CA VAL A 209 -16.30 -8.23 -8.89
C VAL A 209 -15.99 -7.36 -7.68
N ASP A 210 -16.98 -6.63 -7.20
CA ASP A 210 -16.86 -5.74 -6.04
C ASP A 210 -17.83 -6.15 -4.94
N ILE A 211 -17.27 -6.38 -3.75
CA ILE A 211 -17.98 -6.91 -2.59
C ILE A 211 -17.79 -5.94 -1.43
N ASN A 212 -18.84 -5.19 -1.13
CA ASN A 212 -18.87 -4.29 0.03
C ASN A 212 -19.53 -4.98 1.22
N VAL A 213 -18.80 -5.07 2.34
CA VAL A 213 -19.31 -5.67 3.59
C VAL A 213 -19.90 -4.57 4.47
N TYR A 214 -21.20 -4.65 4.77
CA TYR A 214 -21.91 -3.64 5.55
C TYR A 214 -21.57 -3.70 7.06
N GLN A 215 -21.52 -2.52 7.70
CA GLN A 215 -21.07 -2.26 9.09
C GLN A 215 -21.76 -3.06 10.23
N LYS A 216 -22.79 -3.86 9.95
CA LYS A 216 -23.51 -4.67 10.95
C LYS A 216 -23.28 -6.18 10.81
N ILE A 217 -22.35 -6.58 9.95
CA ILE A 217 -22.02 -7.99 9.71
C ILE A 217 -20.72 -8.30 10.46
N PHE A 218 -20.78 -9.29 11.35
CA PHE A 218 -19.56 -9.90 11.89
C PHE A 218 -18.97 -10.81 10.80
N SER A 219 -18.04 -10.26 10.02
CA SER A 219 -17.42 -10.96 8.90
C SER A 219 -16.15 -11.66 9.38
N ILE A 220 -16.16 -12.99 9.37
CA ILE A 220 -14.96 -13.81 9.46
C ILE A 220 -14.62 -14.24 8.03
N GLN A 221 -13.55 -13.68 7.46
CA GLN A 221 -12.96 -14.20 6.23
C GLN A 221 -11.97 -15.31 6.63
N SER A 222 -12.46 -16.55 6.64
CA SER A 222 -11.59 -17.73 6.71
C SER A 222 -11.17 -18.10 5.30
N ALA A 223 -9.87 -18.14 5.03
CA ALA A 223 -9.33 -18.64 3.76
C ALA A 223 -9.85 -20.06 3.50
N SER A 224 -10.34 -20.29 2.29
CA SER A 224 -10.61 -21.63 1.73
C SER A 224 -9.40 -22.11 0.95
#